data_AF-A0A1G0H1L9-F1
#
_entry.id   AF-A0A1G0H1L9-F1
#
_cell.length_a   1.000
_cell.length_b   1.000
_cell.length_c   1.000
_cell.angle_alpha   90.00
_cell.angle_beta   90.00
_cell.angle_gamma   90.00
#
_symmetry.space_group_name_H-M   'P 1'
#
loop_
_entity.id
_entity.type
_entity.pdbx_description
1 polymer ?
#
loop_
_entity_poly.entity_id
_entity_poly.type
_entity_poly.pdbx_seq_one_letter_code
_entity_poly.pdbx_strand_id
1 'polypeptide(L)'
;MKKTVRILCLFLSTFFITHTFAQSTILSVNSFSAVQQIIANVPNPHHTLVALDDDDTLTMEPCPPYSVGIDPNTQCQYLGGPAWFSWQQSLPVNDPDRIWTTFPQLLAIQDLLFSMSAMPLDDPAIPAALQTISDVGAHVIVASARGYNMTDTTESQLAQDGILNAIETRALPTKRHGKEISFPGDYMPTQWSPASVRPIAYEHGILYLAGQNKGIMLQQFLAKTHETKHIRDIIFVDDTMQNVTDVANAYQDDPSVNVLCIHYTRLEAHKAALTTGKDVKQLQVIAAQEWKAVEVSMKRNLPGSNF
;
A
#
# COMPACT_ATOMS: atom_id res chain seq x y z
N MET A 1 22.72 72.25 -39.51
CA MET A 1 21.81 71.08 -39.65
C MET A 1 22.52 69.82 -39.15
N LYS A 2 22.27 69.37 -37.92
CA LYS A 2 22.74 68.07 -37.42
C LYS A 2 21.51 67.30 -36.93
N LYS A 3 21.21 66.17 -37.59
CA LYS A 3 20.07 65.29 -37.28
C LYS A 3 20.43 64.42 -36.08
N THR A 4 19.65 64.53 -35.02
CA THR A 4 19.68 63.64 -33.85
C THR A 4 18.91 62.36 -34.19
N VAL A 5 19.61 61.23 -34.24
CA VAL A 5 19.02 59.89 -34.36
C VAL A 5 18.58 59.45 -32.97
N ARG A 6 17.27 59.27 -32.76
CA ARG A 6 16.71 58.63 -31.57
C ARG A 6 16.73 57.11 -31.80
N ILE A 7 17.59 56.40 -31.09
CA ILE A 7 17.54 54.94 -30.98
C ILE A 7 16.50 54.60 -29.92
N LEU A 8 15.41 53.97 -30.37
CA LEU A 8 14.36 53.42 -29.52
C LEU A 8 14.79 52.00 -29.13
N CYS A 9 15.34 51.82 -27.92
CA CYS A 9 15.58 50.49 -27.36
C CYS A 9 14.25 49.87 -26.92
N LEU A 10 13.69 48.98 -27.75
CA LEU A 10 12.64 48.06 -27.33
C LEU A 10 13.22 47.06 -26.32
N PHE A 11 12.88 47.23 -25.05
CA PHE A 11 13.06 46.19 -24.05
C PHE A 11 12.05 45.07 -24.32
N LEU A 12 12.49 44.02 -25.02
CA LEU A 12 11.79 42.75 -25.10
C LEU A 12 11.97 42.03 -23.76
N SER A 13 11.06 42.25 -22.81
CA SER A 13 11.00 41.47 -21.59
C SER A 13 10.41 40.09 -21.91
N THR A 14 11.26 39.14 -22.29
CA THR A 14 10.90 37.72 -22.31
C THR A 14 10.66 37.27 -20.88
N PHE A 15 9.39 37.21 -20.49
CA PHE A 15 8.95 36.45 -19.32
C PHE A 15 9.31 34.98 -19.57
N PHE A 16 10.42 34.53 -18.99
CA PHE A 16 10.65 33.11 -18.79
C PHE A 16 9.61 32.65 -17.76
N ILE A 17 8.53 32.06 -18.25
CA ILE A 17 7.62 31.28 -17.41
C ILE A 17 8.43 30.04 -17.02
N THR A 18 9.05 30.08 -15.84
CA THR A 18 9.60 28.88 -15.22
C THR A 18 8.40 28.00 -14.89
N HIS A 19 8.14 26.99 -15.72
CA HIS A 19 7.25 25.90 -15.35
C HIS A 19 7.92 25.16 -14.19
N THR A 20 7.54 25.50 -12.95
CA THR A 20 7.75 24.62 -11.80
C THR A 20 6.87 23.41 -12.04
N PHE A 21 7.44 22.35 -12.64
CA PHE A 21 6.78 21.06 -12.69
C PHE A 21 6.58 20.59 -11.24
N ALA A 22 5.36 20.21 -10.89
CA ALA A 22 5.09 19.56 -9.61
C ALA A 22 5.92 18.27 -9.59
N GLN A 23 6.85 18.18 -8.64
CA GLN A 23 7.76 17.05 -8.55
C GLN A 23 7.29 16.12 -7.43
N SER A 24 7.04 14.86 -7.77
CA SER A 24 6.85 13.81 -6.77
C SER A 24 8.04 13.79 -5.81
N THR A 25 7.79 13.93 -4.51
CA THR A 25 8.82 13.89 -3.48
C THR A 25 8.77 12.56 -2.76
N ILE A 26 9.93 11.94 -2.52
CA ILE A 26 10.05 10.71 -1.73
C ILE A 26 10.80 11.05 -0.43
N LEU A 27 10.25 10.65 0.70
CA LEU A 27 10.93 10.66 1.99
C LEU A 27 10.75 9.33 2.71
N SER A 28 11.54 9.08 3.75
CA SER A 28 11.41 7.89 4.59
C SER A 28 11.02 8.27 6.01
N VAL A 29 10.11 7.50 6.61
CA VAL A 29 9.77 7.58 8.04
C VAL A 29 9.64 6.18 8.63
N ASN A 30 9.86 6.04 9.93
CA ASN A 30 9.75 4.76 10.63
C ASN A 30 8.64 4.74 11.70
N SER A 31 7.75 5.74 11.70
CA SER A 31 6.59 5.77 12.60
C SER A 31 5.40 6.49 12.01
N PHE A 32 4.19 6.04 12.36
CA PHE A 32 2.95 6.72 11.99
C PHE A 32 2.77 8.05 12.73
N SER A 33 3.50 8.29 13.82
CA SER A 33 3.56 9.63 14.44
C SER A 33 4.17 10.67 13.48
N ALA A 34 5.19 10.30 12.71
CA ALA A 34 5.76 11.19 11.69
C ALA A 34 4.81 11.36 10.49
N VAL A 35 4.14 10.28 10.06
CA VAL A 35 3.09 10.33 9.03
C VAL A 35 1.96 11.27 9.46
N GLN A 36 1.50 11.15 10.70
CA GLN A 36 0.46 11.99 11.29
C GLN A 36 0.86 13.47 11.25
N GLN A 37 2.11 13.82 11.60
CA GLN A 37 2.60 15.19 11.54
C GLN A 37 2.58 15.73 10.11
N ILE A 38 2.90 14.91 9.11
CA ILE A 38 2.82 15.31 7.70
C ILE A 38 1.36 15.58 7.31
N ILE A 39 0.44 14.67 7.65
CA ILE A 39 -0.99 14.82 7.37
C ILE A 39 -1.57 16.07 8.04
N ALA A 40 -1.17 16.37 9.29
CA ALA A 40 -1.66 17.53 10.03
C ALA A 40 -1.29 18.89 9.38
N ASN A 41 -0.27 18.92 8.52
CA ASN A 41 0.26 20.14 7.91
C ASN A 41 -0.04 20.27 6.42
N VAL A 42 -0.96 19.46 5.88
CA VAL A 42 -1.33 19.56 4.46
C VAL A 42 -2.05 20.90 4.17
N PRO A 43 -1.69 21.59 3.08
CA PRO A 43 -2.22 22.93 2.81
C PRO A 43 -3.69 22.92 2.34
N ASN A 44 -4.10 21.88 1.60
CA ASN A 44 -5.45 21.77 1.03
C ASN A 44 -6.08 20.42 1.42
N PRO A 45 -6.40 20.21 2.71
CA PRO A 45 -6.80 18.89 3.19
C PRO A 45 -8.00 18.31 2.45
N HIS A 46 -9.04 19.10 2.14
CA HIS A 46 -10.22 18.63 1.39
C HIS A 46 -9.93 18.21 -0.07
N HIS A 47 -8.75 18.54 -0.60
CA HIS A 47 -8.26 18.11 -1.91
C HIS A 47 -7.10 17.10 -1.78
N THR A 48 -6.84 16.61 -0.57
CA THR A 48 -5.78 15.66 -0.27
C THR A 48 -6.34 14.25 -0.19
N LEU A 49 -5.68 13.32 -0.87
CA LEU A 49 -5.86 11.89 -0.67
C LEU A 49 -4.67 11.31 0.09
N VAL A 50 -4.94 10.64 1.20
CA VAL A 50 -3.96 9.82 1.91
C VAL A 50 -4.17 8.36 1.49
N ALA A 51 -3.26 7.84 0.69
CA ALA A 51 -3.27 6.46 0.22
C ALA A 51 -2.28 5.63 1.05
N LEU A 52 -2.78 4.63 1.75
CA LEU A 52 -2.03 3.82 2.72
C LEU A 52 -1.95 2.38 2.23
N ASP A 53 -0.79 1.75 2.23
CA ASP A 53 -0.72 0.30 2.11
C ASP A 53 -1.30 -0.40 3.35
N ASP A 54 -1.63 -1.68 3.22
CA ASP A 54 -2.16 -2.54 4.27
C ASP A 54 -1.03 -3.37 4.92
N ASP A 55 -0.57 -4.43 4.25
CA ASP A 55 0.39 -5.39 4.79
C ASP A 55 1.77 -4.74 5.01
N ASP A 56 2.39 -4.99 6.17
CA ASP A 56 3.65 -4.40 6.65
C ASP A 56 3.66 -2.85 6.71
N THR A 57 2.49 -2.20 6.60
CA THR A 57 2.31 -0.75 6.73
C THR A 57 1.28 -0.40 7.80
N LEU A 58 0.02 -0.81 7.62
CA LEU A 58 -1.02 -0.67 8.63
C LEU A 58 -1.04 -1.88 9.56
N THR A 59 -1.01 -3.07 8.98
CA THR A 59 -1.07 -4.35 9.70
C THR A 59 0.21 -5.14 9.48
N MET A 60 0.52 -6.08 10.36
CA MET A 60 1.72 -6.92 10.25
C MET A 60 1.46 -8.33 10.74
N GLU A 61 2.30 -9.29 10.35
CA GLU A 61 2.24 -10.61 10.98
C GLU A 61 2.57 -10.51 12.49
N PRO A 62 1.90 -11.29 13.35
CA PRO A 62 2.00 -11.07 14.78
C PRO A 62 3.40 -11.30 15.37
N CYS A 63 3.82 -10.41 16.27
CA CYS A 63 4.99 -10.60 17.12
C CYS A 63 4.59 -10.92 18.57
N PRO A 64 4.90 -12.10 19.12
CA PRO A 64 4.73 -12.43 20.52
C PRO A 64 5.38 -11.39 21.46
N PRO A 65 4.75 -11.06 22.59
CA PRO A 65 3.43 -11.52 23.03
C PRO A 65 2.30 -10.63 22.46
N TYR A 66 2.18 -10.58 21.14
CA TYR A 66 1.10 -10.03 20.33
C TYR A 66 0.79 -8.54 20.59
N SER A 67 1.47 -7.70 19.80
CA SER A 67 1.08 -6.36 19.31
C SER A 67 1.74 -5.13 19.96
N VAL A 68 2.17 -4.23 19.06
CA VAL A 68 2.40 -2.78 19.18
C VAL A 68 3.59 -2.29 20.05
N GLY A 69 4.65 -1.84 19.38
CA GLY A 69 5.70 -0.98 19.99
C GLY A 69 7.00 -1.67 20.45
N ILE A 70 7.19 -2.96 20.20
CA ILE A 70 8.45 -3.68 20.52
C ILE A 70 9.27 -3.86 19.23
N ASP A 71 10.59 -3.61 19.32
CA ASP A 71 11.56 -3.90 18.26
C ASP A 71 11.45 -5.38 17.80
N PRO A 72 11.15 -5.67 16.51
CA PRO A 72 10.77 -7.00 16.01
C PRO A 72 11.89 -8.07 16.02
N ASN A 73 12.96 -7.85 16.78
CA ASN A 73 14.20 -8.61 16.70
C ASN A 73 14.18 -9.95 17.48
N THR A 74 13.22 -10.88 17.24
CA THR A 74 13.44 -12.37 17.22
C THR A 74 12.22 -13.26 17.43
N GLN A 75 11.01 -12.75 17.72
CA GLN A 75 9.85 -13.63 18.00
C GLN A 75 8.71 -13.55 16.98
N CYS A 76 8.77 -12.61 16.04
CA CYS A 76 7.71 -12.39 15.07
C CYS A 76 7.42 -13.62 14.21
N GLN A 77 6.13 -13.86 13.97
CA GLN A 77 5.68 -14.79 12.95
C GLN A 77 6.15 -14.29 11.59
N TYR A 78 6.80 -15.16 10.83
CA TYR A 78 7.20 -14.88 9.45
C TYR A 78 6.30 -15.60 8.45
N LEU A 79 5.84 -16.81 8.80
CA LEU A 79 4.95 -17.61 7.96
C LEU A 79 3.70 -16.81 7.58
N GLY A 80 3.45 -16.66 6.28
CA GLY A 80 2.32 -15.91 5.75
C GLY A 80 2.60 -14.43 5.51
N GLY A 81 3.67 -13.84 6.03
CA GLY A 81 3.95 -12.42 5.78
C GLY A 81 4.46 -12.11 4.36
N PRO A 82 4.47 -10.84 3.94
CA PRO A 82 5.01 -10.42 2.64
C PRO A 82 6.45 -10.88 2.36
N ALA A 83 7.31 -10.87 3.38
CA ALA A 83 8.68 -11.38 3.28
C ALA A 83 8.73 -12.89 3.01
N TRP A 84 7.84 -13.66 3.65
CA TRP A 84 7.75 -15.12 3.45
C TRP A 84 7.21 -15.46 2.08
N PHE A 85 6.17 -14.74 1.61
CA PHE A 85 5.64 -14.89 0.27
C PHE A 85 6.72 -14.64 -0.80
N SER A 86 7.46 -13.54 -0.65
CA SER A 86 8.57 -13.18 -1.54
C SER A 86 9.67 -14.24 -1.54
N TRP A 87 10.03 -14.76 -0.36
CA TRP A 87 10.98 -15.87 -0.25
C TRP A 87 10.47 -17.11 -0.98
N GLN A 88 9.24 -17.57 -0.71
CA GLN A 88 8.64 -18.74 -1.37
C GLN A 88 8.56 -18.59 -2.89
N GLN A 89 8.26 -17.40 -3.40
CA GLN A 89 8.25 -17.12 -4.84
C GLN A 89 9.65 -17.24 -5.45
N SER A 90 10.70 -16.86 -4.71
CA SER A 90 12.09 -16.90 -5.17
C SER A 90 12.71 -18.30 -5.20
N LEU A 91 12.12 -19.28 -4.49
CA LEU A 91 12.69 -20.61 -4.36
C LEU A 91 12.66 -21.41 -5.67
N PRO A 92 13.76 -22.09 -6.04
CA PRO A 92 13.80 -23.03 -7.15
C PRO A 92 12.74 -24.13 -7.02
N VAL A 93 12.31 -24.70 -8.15
CA VAL A 93 11.26 -25.76 -8.18
C VAL A 93 11.66 -27.00 -7.35
N ASN A 94 12.95 -27.28 -7.26
CA ASN A 94 13.51 -28.43 -6.54
C ASN A 94 14.01 -28.09 -5.13
N ASP A 95 13.74 -26.88 -4.63
CA ASP A 95 14.13 -26.50 -3.28
C ASP A 95 13.27 -27.25 -2.24
N PRO A 96 13.87 -27.88 -1.21
CA PRO A 96 13.12 -28.63 -0.22
C PRO A 96 12.19 -27.77 0.65
N ASP A 97 12.46 -26.47 0.77
CA ASP A 97 11.64 -25.54 1.56
C ASP A 97 10.51 -24.92 0.72
N ARG A 98 10.44 -25.22 -0.58
CA ARG A 98 9.35 -24.76 -1.45
C ARG A 98 8.11 -25.61 -1.25
N ILE A 99 7.00 -24.96 -0.90
CA ILE A 99 5.77 -25.66 -0.48
C ILE A 99 4.67 -25.71 -1.54
N TRP A 100 4.96 -25.23 -2.74
CA TRP A 100 3.96 -25.03 -3.81
C TRP A 100 4.49 -25.47 -5.17
N THR A 101 3.59 -26.01 -6.00
CA THR A 101 3.86 -26.53 -7.34
C THR A 101 3.49 -25.53 -8.44
N THR A 102 2.42 -24.76 -8.23
CA THR A 102 1.92 -23.76 -9.17
C THR A 102 1.70 -22.42 -8.46
N PHE A 103 1.85 -21.31 -9.16
CA PHE A 103 1.67 -19.98 -8.55
C PHE A 103 0.27 -19.78 -7.93
N PRO A 104 -0.84 -20.26 -8.54
CA PRO A 104 -2.14 -20.26 -7.89
C PRO A 104 -2.19 -21.05 -6.56
N GLN A 105 -1.40 -22.12 -6.42
CA GLN A 105 -1.30 -22.84 -5.14
C GLN A 105 -0.60 -21.98 -4.07
N LEU A 106 0.45 -21.22 -4.43
CA LEU A 106 1.08 -20.29 -3.49
C LEU A 106 0.09 -19.21 -3.02
N LEU A 107 -0.70 -18.65 -3.93
CA LEU A 107 -1.76 -17.69 -3.58
C LEU A 107 -2.80 -18.31 -2.65
N ALA A 108 -3.27 -19.53 -2.94
CA ALA A 108 -4.25 -20.20 -2.07
C ALA A 108 -3.71 -20.49 -0.67
N ILE A 109 -2.41 -20.80 -0.55
CA ILE A 109 -1.75 -20.98 0.76
C ILE A 109 -1.65 -19.63 1.49
N GLN A 110 -1.26 -18.56 0.77
CA GLN A 110 -1.18 -17.21 1.31
C GLN A 110 -2.54 -16.74 1.86
N ASP A 111 -3.61 -16.91 1.08
CA ASP A 111 -4.97 -16.53 1.44
C ASP A 111 -5.45 -17.27 2.70
N LEU A 112 -5.12 -18.56 2.81
CA LEU A 112 -5.39 -19.36 4.00
C LEU A 112 -4.64 -18.82 5.22
N LEU A 113 -3.33 -18.57 5.10
CA LEU A 113 -2.50 -18.09 6.21
C LEU A 113 -2.98 -16.72 6.70
N PHE A 114 -3.29 -15.80 5.80
CA PHE A 114 -3.92 -14.52 6.15
C PHE A 114 -5.26 -14.71 6.83
N SER A 115 -6.12 -15.60 6.35
CA SER A 115 -7.44 -15.86 6.96
C SER A 115 -7.34 -16.48 8.36
N MET A 116 -6.19 -17.05 8.71
CA MET A 116 -5.90 -17.61 10.04
C MET A 116 -5.11 -16.65 10.94
N SER A 117 -4.57 -15.56 10.39
CA SER A 117 -3.75 -14.59 11.12
C SER A 117 -4.58 -13.41 11.62
N ALA A 118 -4.29 -12.95 12.83
CA ALA A 118 -4.95 -11.80 13.44
C ALA A 118 -4.43 -10.45 12.91
N MET A 119 -3.25 -10.45 12.28
CA MET A 119 -2.56 -9.29 11.70
C MET A 119 -2.76 -7.96 12.44
N PRO A 120 -2.16 -7.79 13.64
CA PRO A 120 -2.33 -6.58 14.42
C PRO A 120 -1.70 -5.34 13.74
N LEU A 121 -2.06 -4.16 14.24
CA LEU A 121 -1.42 -2.90 13.88
C LEU A 121 0.11 -2.93 14.05
N ASP A 122 0.83 -2.46 13.03
CA ASP A 122 2.30 -2.32 13.09
C ASP A 122 2.73 -1.22 14.08
N ASP A 123 2.00 -0.10 14.08
CA ASP A 123 2.35 1.10 14.85
C ASP A 123 1.16 1.60 15.69
N PRO A 124 1.36 1.87 17.00
CA PRO A 124 0.29 2.35 17.89
C PRO A 124 -0.30 3.70 17.46
N ALA A 125 0.43 4.47 16.65
CA ALA A 125 0.01 5.79 16.19
C ALA A 125 -0.94 5.74 14.99
N ILE A 126 -1.18 4.58 14.37
CA ILE A 126 -2.08 4.45 13.21
C ILE A 126 -3.49 5.00 13.49
N PRO A 127 -4.17 4.67 14.60
CA PRO A 127 -5.49 5.23 14.88
C PRO A 127 -5.48 6.76 15.00
N ALA A 128 -4.42 7.33 15.59
CA ALA A 128 -4.27 8.79 15.71
C ALA A 128 -4.00 9.46 14.36
N ALA A 129 -3.25 8.81 13.47
CA ALA A 129 -3.05 9.27 12.10
C ALA A 129 -4.36 9.26 11.31
N LEU A 130 -5.13 8.17 11.38
CA LEU A 130 -6.45 8.08 10.73
C LEU A 130 -7.43 9.13 11.27
N GLN A 131 -7.45 9.35 12.60
CA GLN A 131 -8.23 10.43 13.19
C GLN A 131 -7.80 11.80 12.66
N THR A 132 -6.49 12.03 12.52
CA THR A 132 -5.96 13.29 11.97
C THR A 132 -6.42 13.51 10.53
N ILE A 133 -6.47 12.47 9.68
CA ILE A 133 -7.05 12.55 8.32
C ILE A 133 -8.50 13.06 8.39
N SER A 134 -9.30 12.54 9.32
CA SER A 134 -10.68 12.98 9.52
C SER A 134 -10.77 14.42 10.02
N ASP A 135 -9.94 14.79 11.00
CA ASP A 135 -9.97 16.11 11.63
C ASP A 135 -9.58 17.23 10.65
N VAL A 136 -8.59 17.00 9.80
CA VAL A 136 -8.23 17.97 8.76
C VAL A 136 -9.20 17.92 7.58
N GLY A 137 -9.97 16.84 7.43
CA GLY A 137 -10.94 16.66 6.36
C GLY A 137 -10.32 16.20 5.04
N ALA A 138 -9.24 15.43 5.10
CA ALA A 138 -8.66 14.73 3.95
C ALA A 138 -9.38 13.42 3.63
N HIS A 139 -9.16 12.87 2.44
CA HIS A 139 -9.68 11.57 2.04
C HIS A 139 -8.67 10.47 2.36
N VAL A 140 -9.15 9.24 2.56
CA VAL A 140 -8.31 8.06 2.73
C VAL A 140 -8.68 6.96 1.75
N ILE A 141 -7.66 6.22 1.32
CA ILE A 141 -7.82 4.94 0.64
C ILE A 141 -6.75 3.98 1.17
N VAL A 142 -7.14 2.74 1.45
CA VAL A 142 -6.17 1.67 1.70
C VAL A 142 -5.90 0.96 0.36
N ALA A 143 -4.67 0.90 -0.11
CA ALA A 143 -4.27 0.32 -1.38
C ALA A 143 -3.55 -1.02 -1.17
N SER A 144 -4.34 -2.09 -1.02
CA SER A 144 -3.83 -3.42 -0.68
C SER A 144 -3.40 -4.22 -1.92
N ALA A 145 -2.31 -4.96 -1.81
CA ALA A 145 -1.88 -5.91 -2.84
C ALA A 145 -2.79 -7.16 -2.88
N ARG A 146 -3.64 -7.37 -1.88
CA ARG A 146 -4.58 -8.50 -1.82
C ARG A 146 -5.63 -8.41 -2.94
N GLY A 147 -6.19 -9.57 -3.30
CA GLY A 147 -7.26 -9.68 -4.28
C GLY A 147 -8.65 -9.44 -3.65
N TYR A 148 -9.66 -9.21 -4.48
CA TYR A 148 -11.04 -9.03 -4.03
C TYR A 148 -11.59 -10.25 -3.25
N ASN A 149 -11.06 -11.44 -3.51
CA ASN A 149 -11.39 -12.66 -2.76
C ASN A 149 -10.97 -12.63 -1.28
N MET A 150 -10.18 -11.64 -0.87
CA MET A 150 -9.71 -11.44 0.51
C MET A 150 -10.42 -10.29 1.23
N THR A 151 -11.52 -9.78 0.67
CA THR A 151 -12.32 -8.71 1.27
C THR A 151 -12.71 -9.01 2.71
N ASP A 152 -13.40 -10.12 2.94
CA ASP A 152 -13.86 -10.54 4.27
C ASP A 152 -12.69 -10.62 5.28
N THR A 153 -11.56 -11.20 4.88
CA THR A 153 -10.38 -11.36 5.74
C THR A 153 -9.75 -10.00 6.07
N THR A 154 -9.49 -9.17 5.07
CA THR A 154 -8.90 -7.83 5.27
C THR A 154 -9.80 -6.94 6.12
N GLU A 155 -11.09 -6.84 5.79
CA GLU A 155 -12.02 -6.00 6.54
C GLU A 155 -12.18 -6.49 7.97
N SER A 156 -12.24 -7.81 8.20
CA SER A 156 -12.28 -8.36 9.55
C SER A 156 -11.04 -8.00 10.38
N GLN A 157 -9.84 -8.03 9.78
CA GLN A 157 -8.59 -7.67 10.46
C GLN A 157 -8.58 -6.17 10.83
N LEU A 158 -8.90 -5.30 9.87
CA LEU A 158 -8.99 -3.84 10.11
C LEU A 158 -10.10 -3.46 11.10
N ALA A 159 -11.20 -4.21 11.12
CA ALA A 159 -12.29 -4.03 12.07
C ALA A 159 -11.90 -4.49 13.49
N GLN A 160 -11.20 -5.62 13.61
CA GLN A 160 -10.70 -6.15 14.89
C GLN A 160 -9.79 -5.14 15.59
N ASP A 161 -8.96 -4.42 14.83
CA ASP A 161 -8.07 -3.38 15.33
C ASP A 161 -8.72 -1.99 15.43
N GLY A 162 -10.02 -1.90 15.14
CA GLY A 162 -10.82 -0.68 15.33
C GLY A 162 -10.53 0.43 14.33
N ILE A 163 -9.86 0.15 13.21
CA ILE A 163 -9.47 1.16 12.21
C ILE A 163 -10.38 1.20 10.97
N LEU A 164 -11.15 0.14 10.70
CA LEU A 164 -12.05 0.09 9.52
C LEU A 164 -13.03 1.26 9.48
N ASN A 165 -13.75 1.54 10.57
CA ASN A 165 -14.72 2.64 10.62
C ASN A 165 -14.06 4.02 10.41
N ALA A 166 -12.81 4.20 10.85
CA ALA A 166 -12.07 5.43 10.63
C ALA A 166 -11.70 5.60 9.14
N ILE A 167 -11.38 4.50 8.45
CA ILE A 167 -11.15 4.46 7.01
C ILE A 167 -12.45 4.80 6.25
N GLU A 168 -13.55 4.11 6.55
CA GLU A 168 -14.85 4.31 5.87
C GLU A 168 -15.36 5.74 5.97
N THR A 169 -15.22 6.38 7.13
CA THR A 169 -15.70 7.75 7.39
C THR A 169 -15.09 8.78 6.43
N ARG A 170 -13.88 8.53 5.93
CA ARG A 170 -13.13 9.43 5.06
C ARG A 170 -12.79 8.81 3.70
N ALA A 171 -13.36 7.64 3.40
CA ALA A 171 -13.19 6.97 2.12
C ALA A 171 -13.58 7.90 0.95
N LEU A 172 -12.96 7.67 -0.21
CA LEU A 172 -13.33 8.37 -1.44
C LEU A 172 -14.74 7.93 -1.89
N PRO A 173 -15.67 8.86 -2.11
CA PRO A 173 -17.01 8.49 -2.55
C PRO A 173 -16.99 8.01 -4.00
N THR A 174 -17.75 6.97 -4.30
CA THR A 174 -18.07 6.53 -5.66
C THR A 174 -19.33 7.29 -6.12
N LYS A 175 -19.17 8.18 -7.11
CA LYS A 175 -20.27 9.01 -7.63
C LYS A 175 -21.38 8.23 -8.37
N ARG A 176 -21.30 6.89 -8.41
CA ARG A 176 -22.19 6.05 -9.23
C ARG A 176 -23.61 6.00 -8.66
N HIS A 177 -23.80 6.18 -7.35
CA HIS A 177 -25.12 6.22 -6.70
C HIS A 177 -25.24 7.23 -5.54
N GLY A 178 -24.21 8.06 -5.31
CA GLY A 178 -24.19 9.06 -4.24
C GLY A 178 -23.81 8.46 -2.89
N LYS A 179 -22.83 9.07 -2.20
CA LYS A 179 -22.25 8.67 -0.89
C LYS A 179 -21.80 7.20 -0.73
N GLU A 180 -22.05 6.31 -1.68
CA GLU A 180 -21.47 4.96 -1.68
C GLU A 180 -19.94 5.07 -1.71
N ILE A 181 -19.28 4.19 -0.96
CA ILE A 181 -17.81 4.11 -0.87
C ILE A 181 -17.30 2.78 -1.44
N SER A 182 -18.17 2.07 -2.15
CA SER A 182 -17.91 0.77 -2.74
C SER A 182 -18.17 0.77 -4.24
N PHE A 183 -17.44 -0.09 -4.93
CA PHE A 183 -17.74 -0.61 -6.25
C PHE A 183 -17.85 -2.14 -6.11
N PRO A 184 -19.04 -2.64 -5.74
CA PRO A 184 -19.25 -4.07 -5.52
C PRO A 184 -18.89 -4.88 -6.77
N GLY A 185 -17.94 -5.80 -6.56
CA GLY A 185 -17.46 -6.75 -7.56
C GLY A 185 -16.26 -6.28 -8.39
N ASP A 186 -15.75 -7.24 -9.16
CA ASP A 186 -14.60 -7.02 -10.03
C ASP A 186 -14.90 -6.00 -11.13
N TYR A 187 -14.04 -5.00 -11.26
CA TYR A 187 -13.92 -4.27 -12.52
C TYR A 187 -12.50 -4.39 -13.09
N MET A 188 -12.43 -4.47 -14.42
CA MET A 188 -11.17 -4.59 -15.12
C MET A 188 -10.53 -3.22 -15.32
N PRO A 189 -9.28 -3.02 -14.88
CA PRO A 189 -8.46 -1.89 -15.30
C PRO A 189 -8.25 -1.88 -16.81
N THR A 190 -7.99 -0.70 -17.35
CA THR A 190 -7.46 -0.55 -18.71
C THR A 190 -6.06 -1.16 -18.78
N GLN A 191 -5.81 -1.93 -19.84
CA GLN A 191 -4.50 -2.50 -20.15
C GLN A 191 -3.43 -1.39 -20.24
N TRP A 192 -2.33 -1.54 -19.50
CA TRP A 192 -1.27 -0.53 -19.40
C TRP A 192 0.14 -1.09 -19.63
N SER A 193 0.28 -2.42 -19.65
CA SER A 193 1.53 -3.12 -19.97
C SER A 193 1.23 -4.35 -20.83
N PRO A 194 2.24 -5.06 -21.36
CA PRO A 194 2.02 -6.34 -22.05
C PRO A 194 1.53 -7.46 -21.13
N ALA A 195 1.72 -7.34 -19.81
CA ALA A 195 1.22 -8.31 -18.84
C ALA A 195 -0.30 -8.22 -18.72
N SER A 196 -0.97 -9.35 -18.48
CA SER A 196 -2.42 -9.37 -18.26
C SER A 196 -2.79 -8.56 -17.02
N VAL A 197 -3.72 -7.62 -17.20
CA VAL A 197 -4.39 -6.96 -16.08
C VAL A 197 -5.28 -7.96 -15.33
N ARG A 198 -5.46 -7.71 -14.04
CA ARG A 198 -6.30 -8.50 -13.14
C ARG A 198 -7.47 -7.64 -12.65
N PRO A 199 -8.60 -8.26 -12.28
CA PRO A 199 -9.70 -7.50 -11.72
C PRO A 199 -9.27 -6.82 -10.42
N ILE A 200 -9.82 -5.64 -10.18
CA ILE A 200 -9.69 -4.91 -8.92
C ILE A 200 -11.07 -4.58 -8.37
N ALA A 201 -11.14 -4.29 -7.08
CA ALA A 201 -12.36 -3.88 -6.40
C ALA A 201 -12.06 -2.73 -5.43
N TYR A 202 -13.08 -1.95 -5.10
CA TYR A 202 -13.00 -0.91 -4.08
C TYR A 202 -14.15 -1.12 -3.10
N GLU A 203 -13.87 -1.53 -1.88
CA GLU A 203 -14.89 -1.80 -0.85
C GLU A 203 -14.53 -1.09 0.45
N HIS A 204 -15.48 -0.40 1.07
CA HIS A 204 -15.31 0.18 2.42
C HIS A 204 -14.04 1.03 2.61
N GLY A 205 -13.58 1.72 1.55
CA GLY A 205 -12.35 2.52 1.59
C GLY A 205 -11.06 1.77 1.23
N ILE A 206 -11.14 0.49 0.87
CA ILE A 206 -10.02 -0.38 0.53
C ILE A 206 -10.06 -0.72 -0.96
N LEU A 207 -8.97 -0.44 -1.66
CA LEU A 207 -8.74 -0.75 -3.06
C LEU A 207 -7.90 -2.03 -3.17
N TYR A 208 -8.53 -3.11 -3.59
CA TYR A 208 -7.94 -4.45 -3.75
C TYR A 208 -7.30 -4.58 -5.13
N LEU A 209 -5.97 -4.64 -5.19
CA LEU A 209 -5.21 -4.50 -6.44
C LEU A 209 -4.74 -5.81 -7.06
N ALA A 210 -4.82 -6.93 -6.32
CA ALA A 210 -4.29 -8.22 -6.75
C ALA A 210 -2.82 -8.12 -7.24
N GLY A 211 -1.98 -7.41 -6.48
CA GLY A 211 -0.55 -7.23 -6.75
C GLY A 211 -0.23 -6.41 -8.02
N GLN A 212 -1.17 -5.58 -8.49
CA GLN A 212 -0.92 -4.66 -9.61
C GLN A 212 -0.22 -3.38 -9.14
N ASN A 213 0.42 -2.68 -10.08
CA ASN A 213 1.15 -1.44 -9.83
C ASN A 213 0.24 -0.37 -9.19
N LYS A 214 0.55 0.05 -7.97
CA LYS A 214 -0.31 0.93 -7.16
C LYS A 214 -0.47 2.33 -7.77
N GLY A 215 0.57 2.88 -8.39
CA GLY A 215 0.52 4.17 -9.07
C GLY A 215 -0.49 4.20 -10.22
N ILE A 216 -0.37 3.23 -11.13
CA ILE A 216 -1.28 3.11 -12.27
C ILE A 216 -2.71 2.81 -11.81
N MET A 217 -2.88 1.91 -10.83
CA MET A 217 -4.22 1.57 -10.33
C MET A 217 -4.89 2.75 -9.63
N LEU A 218 -4.14 3.55 -8.87
CA LEU A 218 -4.66 4.77 -8.24
C LEU A 218 -5.12 5.78 -9.29
N GLN A 219 -4.33 6.02 -10.34
CA GLN A 219 -4.72 6.89 -11.46
C GLN A 219 -6.02 6.43 -12.13
N GLN A 220 -6.09 5.14 -12.45
CA GLN A 220 -7.28 4.57 -13.10
C GLN A 220 -8.50 4.62 -12.18
N PHE A 221 -8.34 4.38 -10.88
CA PHE A 221 -9.40 4.50 -9.89
C PHE A 221 -9.92 5.94 -9.78
N LEU A 222 -9.03 6.93 -9.65
CA LEU A 222 -9.43 8.35 -9.60
C LEU A 222 -10.11 8.80 -10.89
N ALA A 223 -9.68 8.30 -12.05
CA ALA A 223 -10.33 8.59 -13.33
C ALA A 223 -11.74 8.00 -13.38
N LYS A 224 -11.89 6.74 -12.94
CA LYS A 224 -13.16 6.02 -12.89
C LYS A 224 -14.17 6.65 -11.92
N THR A 225 -13.71 7.20 -10.79
CA THR A 225 -14.54 7.90 -9.80
C THR A 225 -14.78 9.37 -10.14
N HIS A 226 -14.16 9.88 -11.21
CA HIS A 226 -14.17 11.29 -11.57
C HIS A 226 -13.62 12.21 -10.47
N GLU A 227 -12.59 11.74 -9.75
CA GLU A 227 -11.92 12.47 -8.68
C GLU A 227 -10.58 13.11 -9.11
N THR A 228 -10.10 12.84 -10.34
CA THR A 228 -8.86 13.42 -10.89
C THR A 228 -8.80 14.95 -10.87
N LYS A 229 -9.95 15.64 -10.89
CA LYS A 229 -10.03 17.11 -10.82
C LYS A 229 -10.19 17.64 -9.40
N HIS A 230 -10.51 16.78 -8.44
CA HIS A 230 -10.77 17.15 -7.06
C HIS A 230 -9.58 16.84 -6.16
N ILE A 231 -8.83 15.77 -6.44
CA ILE A 231 -7.59 15.47 -5.72
C ILE A 231 -6.44 16.26 -6.34
N ARG A 232 -5.78 17.07 -5.51
CA ARG A 232 -4.66 17.96 -5.87
C ARG A 232 -3.39 17.63 -5.12
N ASP A 233 -3.52 16.91 -4.01
CA ASP A 233 -2.41 16.48 -3.19
C ASP A 233 -2.59 14.98 -2.88
N ILE A 234 -1.53 14.19 -3.01
CA ILE A 234 -1.51 12.78 -2.63
C ILE A 234 -0.39 12.57 -1.63
N ILE A 235 -0.72 12.02 -0.46
CA ILE A 235 0.25 11.41 0.45
C ILE A 235 0.13 9.91 0.27
N PHE A 236 1.16 9.27 -0.25
CA PHE A 236 1.21 7.82 -0.42
C PHE A 236 2.16 7.22 0.61
N VAL A 237 1.72 6.23 1.39
CA VAL A 237 2.51 5.59 2.46
C VAL A 237 2.55 4.09 2.20
N ASP A 238 3.76 3.55 2.06
CA ASP A 238 3.96 2.14 1.73
C ASP A 238 5.34 1.69 2.21
N ASP A 239 5.43 0.47 2.69
CA ASP A 239 6.64 -0.15 3.23
C ASP A 239 7.63 -0.62 2.15
N THR A 240 7.15 -0.72 0.90
CA THR A 240 7.88 -1.27 -0.22
C THR A 240 8.31 -0.15 -1.17
N MET A 241 9.61 0.12 -1.23
CA MET A 241 10.19 1.17 -2.08
C MET A 241 9.75 1.11 -3.55
N GLN A 242 9.51 -0.08 -4.10
CA GLN A 242 9.01 -0.20 -5.48
C GLN A 242 7.62 0.41 -5.64
N ASN A 243 6.69 0.21 -4.69
CA ASN A 243 5.36 0.82 -4.72
C ASN A 243 5.45 2.35 -4.59
N VAL A 244 6.30 2.84 -3.69
CA VAL A 244 6.61 4.28 -3.52
C VAL A 244 7.09 4.89 -4.84
N THR A 245 8.02 4.20 -5.51
CA THR A 245 8.59 4.60 -6.80
C THR A 245 7.53 4.55 -7.91
N ASP A 246 6.70 3.51 -7.93
CA ASP A 246 5.63 3.32 -8.91
C ASP A 246 4.60 4.45 -8.84
N VAL A 247 4.20 4.86 -7.63
CA VAL A 247 3.31 6.02 -7.43
C VAL A 247 4.01 7.32 -7.82
N ALA A 248 5.26 7.54 -7.40
CA ALA A 248 6.01 8.74 -7.75
C ALA A 248 6.12 8.91 -9.27
N ASN A 249 6.45 7.83 -9.99
CA ASN A 249 6.59 7.80 -11.45
C ASN A 249 5.24 7.98 -12.16
N ALA A 250 4.15 7.41 -11.64
CA ALA A 250 2.84 7.55 -12.26
C ALA A 250 2.40 9.02 -12.36
N TYR A 251 2.76 9.85 -11.38
CA TYR A 251 2.37 11.26 -11.31
C TYR A 251 3.48 12.26 -11.69
N GLN A 252 4.69 11.80 -12.05
CA GLN A 252 5.85 12.67 -12.28
C GLN A 252 5.62 13.75 -13.37
N ASP A 253 4.74 13.45 -14.33
CA ASP A 253 4.43 14.30 -15.49
C ASP A 253 3.06 15.01 -15.36
N ASP A 254 2.37 14.89 -14.21
CA ASP A 254 1.09 15.54 -13.95
C ASP A 254 1.30 16.80 -13.07
N PRO A 255 1.37 18.01 -13.65
CA PRO A 255 1.57 19.24 -12.88
C PRO A 255 0.34 19.64 -12.05
N SER A 256 -0.78 18.91 -12.16
CA SER A 256 -2.04 19.25 -11.50
C SER A 256 -2.23 18.55 -10.16
N VAL A 257 -1.29 17.68 -9.77
CA VAL A 257 -1.28 16.91 -8.53
C VAL A 257 0.11 16.97 -7.90
N ASN A 258 0.21 17.38 -6.64
CA ASN A 258 1.45 17.22 -5.87
C ASN A 258 1.43 15.83 -5.21
N VAL A 259 2.53 15.10 -5.31
CA VAL A 259 2.64 13.78 -4.69
C VAL A 259 3.80 13.75 -3.70
N LEU A 260 3.48 13.38 -2.46
CA LEU A 260 4.44 13.03 -1.44
C LEU A 260 4.36 11.53 -1.18
N CYS A 261 5.36 10.79 -1.62
CA CYS A 261 5.50 9.39 -1.28
C CYS A 261 6.36 9.25 -0.02
N ILE A 262 5.89 8.43 0.91
CA ILE A 262 6.52 8.10 2.18
C ILE A 262 6.88 6.63 2.13
N HIS A 263 8.17 6.35 2.10
CA HIS A 263 8.68 5.01 2.33
C HIS A 263 8.66 4.71 3.83
N TYR A 264 7.81 3.77 4.21
CA TYR A 264 7.58 3.44 5.61
C TYR A 264 8.51 2.31 6.06
N THR A 265 9.49 2.64 6.89
CA THR A 265 10.66 1.76 7.11
C THR A 265 10.61 0.95 8.40
N ARG A 266 9.50 1.00 9.14
CA ARG A 266 9.40 0.42 10.49
C ARG A 266 9.74 -1.07 10.52
N LEU A 267 9.24 -1.85 9.55
CA LEU A 267 9.45 -3.29 9.45
C LEU A 267 10.60 -3.70 8.51
N GLU A 268 11.47 -2.77 8.07
CA GLU A 268 12.60 -3.11 7.20
C GLU A 268 13.51 -4.18 7.81
N ALA A 269 13.86 -4.05 9.09
CA ALA A 269 14.72 -5.01 9.78
C ALA A 269 14.05 -6.39 9.92
N HIS A 270 12.74 -6.40 10.19
CA HIS A 270 11.93 -7.63 10.25
C HIS A 270 11.94 -8.35 8.88
N LYS A 271 11.57 -7.64 7.81
CA LYS A 271 11.60 -8.17 6.44
C LYS A 271 13.01 -8.66 6.04
N ALA A 272 14.04 -7.90 6.41
CA ALA A 272 15.42 -8.26 6.15
C ALA A 272 15.83 -9.55 6.87
N ALA A 273 15.35 -9.80 8.09
CA ALA A 273 15.71 -10.98 8.87
C ALA A 273 15.40 -12.30 8.13
N LEU A 274 14.27 -12.40 7.42
CA LEU A 274 13.89 -13.60 6.64
C LEU A 274 14.46 -13.63 5.21
N THR A 275 15.06 -12.55 4.72
CA THR A 275 15.47 -12.44 3.31
C THR A 275 16.98 -12.29 3.12
N THR A 276 17.63 -11.43 3.90
CA THR A 276 19.05 -11.04 3.73
C THR A 276 19.85 -10.99 5.03
N GLY A 277 19.18 -11.14 6.17
CA GLY A 277 19.77 -11.02 7.51
C GLY A 277 20.71 -12.16 7.88
N LYS A 278 21.49 -11.96 8.96
CA LYS A 278 22.48 -12.93 9.44
C LYS A 278 21.89 -14.31 9.80
N ASP A 279 20.65 -14.33 10.28
CA ASP A 279 19.96 -15.55 10.75
C ASP A 279 18.96 -16.09 9.72
N VAL A 280 19.02 -15.61 8.47
CA VAL A 280 18.06 -15.90 7.40
C VAL A 280 17.79 -17.40 7.23
N LYS A 281 18.83 -18.23 7.23
CA LYS A 281 18.68 -19.68 7.07
C LYS A 281 17.96 -20.33 8.23
N GLN A 282 18.19 -19.88 9.45
CA GLN A 282 17.49 -20.40 10.62
C GLN A 282 16.01 -20.00 10.58
N LEU A 283 15.70 -18.74 10.27
CA LEU A 283 14.33 -18.24 10.21
C LEU A 283 13.53 -18.88 9.06
N GLN A 284 14.15 -19.10 7.90
CA GLN A 284 13.54 -19.84 6.78
C GLN A 284 13.20 -21.29 7.17
N VAL A 285 14.11 -21.98 7.86
CA VAL A 285 13.86 -23.34 8.38
C VAL A 285 12.72 -23.34 9.39
N ILE A 286 12.65 -22.35 10.28
CA ILE A 286 11.54 -22.21 11.24
C ILE A 286 10.22 -22.03 10.48
N ALA A 287 10.15 -21.10 9.53
CA ALA A 287 8.93 -20.85 8.75
C ALA A 287 8.48 -22.09 7.94
N ALA A 288 9.43 -22.87 7.39
CA ALA A 288 9.13 -24.14 6.72
C ALA A 288 8.57 -25.20 7.70
N GLN A 289 9.12 -25.29 8.91
CA GLN A 289 8.65 -26.19 9.96
C GLN A 289 7.25 -25.79 10.47
N GLU A 290 7.01 -24.49 10.65
CA GLU A 290 5.69 -23.96 11.01
C GLU A 290 4.65 -24.32 9.95
N TRP A 291 4.95 -24.10 8.67
CA TRP A 291 4.07 -24.55 7.59
C TRP A 291 3.81 -26.05 7.66
N LYS A 292 4.84 -26.86 7.88
CA LYS A 292 4.68 -28.32 7.98
C LYS A 292 3.77 -28.71 9.13
N ALA A 293 3.85 -28.01 10.26
CA ALA A 293 2.97 -28.23 11.40
C ALA A 293 1.51 -27.87 11.08
N VAL A 294 1.27 -26.76 10.38
CA VAL A 294 -0.06 -26.36 9.89
C VAL A 294 -0.62 -27.43 8.96
N GLU A 295 0.14 -27.83 7.93
CA GLU A 295 -0.25 -28.85 6.94
C GLU A 295 -0.64 -30.18 7.62
N VAL A 296 0.20 -30.67 8.56
CA VAL A 296 -0.07 -31.91 9.31
C VAL A 296 -1.29 -31.77 10.21
N SER A 297 -1.52 -30.60 10.81
CA SER A 297 -2.71 -30.33 11.61
C SER A 297 -3.96 -30.34 10.74
N MET A 298 -3.94 -29.67 9.59
CA MET A 298 -5.06 -29.62 8.65
C MET A 298 -5.40 -31.01 8.11
N LYS A 299 -4.42 -31.78 7.62
CA LYS A 299 -4.67 -33.13 7.09
C LYS A 299 -5.28 -34.08 8.12
N ARG A 300 -4.89 -33.91 9.39
CA ARG A 300 -5.40 -34.72 10.51
C ARG A 300 -6.81 -34.33 10.93
N ASN A 301 -7.12 -33.03 10.95
CA ASN A 301 -8.37 -32.50 11.51
C ASN A 301 -9.43 -32.18 10.45
N LEU A 302 -9.02 -31.99 9.20
CA LEU A 302 -9.83 -31.63 8.03
C LEU A 302 -9.45 -32.55 6.85
N PRO A 303 -9.80 -33.85 6.87
CA PRO A 303 -9.36 -34.81 5.85
C PRO A 303 -9.83 -34.50 4.41
N GLY A 304 -10.77 -33.56 4.24
CA GLY A 304 -11.19 -33.03 2.93
C GLY A 304 -10.39 -31.80 2.46
N SER A 305 -9.37 -31.35 3.19
CA SER A 305 -8.51 -30.25 2.77
C SER A 305 -7.66 -30.66 1.57
N ASN A 306 -7.71 -29.91 0.47
CA ASN A 306 -6.95 -30.17 -0.76
C ASN A 306 -5.58 -29.46 -0.78
N PHE A 307 -5.03 -29.14 0.39
CA PHE A 307 -3.70 -28.56 0.56
C PHE A 307 -2.64 -29.65 0.76
#